data_AF-A0AA43CVN7-F1
#
_entry.id   AF-A0AA43CVN7-F1
#
_cell.length_a   1.000
_cell.length_b   1.000
_cell.length_c   1.000
_cell.angle_alpha   90.00
_cell.angle_beta   90.00
_cell.angle_gamma   90.00
#
_symmetry.space_group_name_H-M   'P 1'
#
loop_
_entity.id
_entity.type
_entity.pdbx_description
1 polymer ?
#
loop_
_entity_poly.entity_id
_entity_poly.type
_entity_poly.pdbx_seq_one_letter_code
_entity_poly.pdbx_strand_id
1 'polypeptide(L)'
;MSRDYKSSDRKSTSRSSGGSLIIGILIGLVLGLGIALGVAWYINKMPNPFQPRPQAVKPDPVKPAPAEVAKPAAKDGKTAEIKPRFDFYKILPGVEEPATEQQLRETKAASKESFYLQAGAFQNAPDADNLKARLALIGMQASVQTTTLPDRGVWHRVRLGPYGSVEELNRTRDTLKKNGVDTTLIKVRDADR
;
A
#
# COMPACT_ATOMS: atom_id res chain seq x y z
N MET A 1 -11.72 89.55 -17.13
CA MET A 1 -11.60 88.09 -17.35
C MET A 1 -12.30 87.38 -16.21
N SER A 2 -13.58 87.11 -16.39
CA SER A 2 -14.39 86.38 -15.42
C SER A 2 -14.30 84.90 -15.78
N ARG A 3 -13.93 84.05 -14.81
CA ARG A 3 -13.89 82.60 -15.01
C ARG A 3 -15.24 82.05 -14.57
N ASP A 4 -16.05 81.65 -15.54
CA ASP A 4 -17.29 80.90 -15.34
C ASP A 4 -16.97 79.50 -14.82
N TYR A 5 -17.21 79.26 -13.52
CA TYR A 5 -17.18 77.92 -12.98
C TYR A 5 -18.55 77.28 -13.15
N LYS A 6 -18.64 76.43 -14.17
CA LYS A 6 -19.70 75.44 -14.38
C LYS A 6 -19.66 74.44 -13.20
N SER A 7 -20.60 74.56 -12.27
CA SER A 7 -20.86 73.53 -11.26
C SER A 7 -21.51 72.32 -11.92
N SER A 8 -20.80 71.21 -11.95
CA SER A 8 -21.35 69.91 -12.34
C SER A 8 -22.10 69.30 -11.17
N ASP A 9 -23.42 69.16 -11.32
CA ASP A 9 -24.27 68.37 -10.43
C ASP A 9 -23.79 66.91 -10.40
N ARG A 10 -23.03 66.54 -9.37
CA ARG A 10 -22.78 65.14 -9.05
C ARG A 10 -24.02 64.60 -8.35
N LYS A 11 -24.80 63.79 -9.07
CA LYS A 11 -25.86 62.96 -8.53
C LYS A 11 -25.30 62.10 -7.39
N SER A 12 -25.65 62.44 -6.15
CA SER A 12 -25.31 61.67 -4.97
C SER A 12 -26.10 60.37 -5.00
N THR A 13 -25.41 59.24 -5.08
CA THR A 13 -26.01 57.95 -4.78
C THR A 13 -26.17 57.88 -3.27
N SER A 14 -27.41 58.07 -2.79
CA SER A 14 -27.75 57.91 -1.39
C SER A 14 -27.43 56.47 -0.98
N ARG A 15 -26.35 56.27 -0.22
CA ARG A 15 -26.10 55.03 0.51
C ARG A 15 -27.10 54.96 1.66
N SER A 16 -28.18 54.23 1.43
CA SER A 16 -29.09 53.83 2.49
C SER A 16 -28.71 52.44 3.01
N SER A 17 -28.36 52.42 4.29
CA SER A 17 -28.70 51.40 5.29
C SER A 17 -28.05 50.01 5.19
N GLY A 18 -27.29 49.66 6.23
CA GLY A 18 -26.57 48.39 6.46
C GLY A 18 -27.42 47.13 6.63
N GLY A 19 -28.56 47.01 5.93
CA GLY A 19 -29.37 45.79 5.84
C GLY A 19 -29.18 45.01 4.54
N SER A 20 -28.78 45.66 3.44
CA SER A 20 -28.72 45.01 2.11
C SER A 20 -27.62 43.96 1.97
N LEU A 21 -26.50 44.09 2.69
CA LEU A 21 -25.44 43.08 2.71
C LEU A 21 -25.88 41.81 3.43
N ILE A 22 -26.55 41.94 4.58
CA ILE A 22 -27.05 40.80 5.37
C ILE A 22 -28.13 40.06 4.59
N ILE A 23 -29.03 40.78 3.90
CA ILE A 23 -30.06 40.19 3.04
C ILE A 23 -29.44 39.45 1.84
N GLY A 24 -28.40 40.00 1.21
CA GLY A 24 -27.66 39.31 0.16
C GLY A 24 -26.99 38.02 0.65
N ILE A 25 -26.40 38.05 1.86
CA ILE A 25 -25.79 36.87 2.48
C ILE A 25 -26.84 35.81 2.84
N LEU A 26 -27.98 36.20 3.39
CA LEU A 26 -29.05 35.26 3.74
C LEU A 26 -29.64 34.58 2.51
N ILE A 27 -29.87 35.32 1.42
CA ILE A 27 -30.35 34.76 0.16
C ILE A 27 -29.30 33.81 -0.44
N GLY A 28 -28.02 34.22 -0.44
CA GLY A 28 -26.92 33.39 -0.91
C GLY A 28 -26.75 32.10 -0.09
N LEU A 29 -26.94 32.17 1.22
CA LEU A 29 -26.83 31.02 2.13
C LEU A 29 -27.96 30.02 1.90
N VAL A 30 -29.20 30.48 1.74
CA VAL A 30 -30.34 29.60 1.46
C VAL A 30 -30.19 28.93 0.10
N LEU A 31 -29.79 29.68 -0.94
CA LEU A 31 -29.57 29.14 -2.27
C LEU A 31 -28.39 28.14 -2.29
N GLY A 32 -27.28 28.48 -1.62
CA GLY A 32 -26.11 27.62 -1.50
C GLY A 32 -26.40 26.33 -0.72
N LEU A 33 -27.16 26.41 0.37
CA LEU A 33 -27.55 25.24 1.16
C LEU A 33 -28.45 24.29 0.35
N GLY A 34 -29.37 24.83 -0.46
CA GLY A 34 -30.19 24.01 -1.37
C GLY A 34 -29.37 23.22 -2.38
N ILE A 35 -28.39 23.87 -3.04
CA ILE A 35 -27.48 23.22 -3.99
C ILE A 35 -26.63 22.15 -3.29
N ALA A 36 -26.07 22.47 -2.12
CA ALA A 36 -25.24 21.54 -1.35
C ALA A 36 -26.00 20.26 -0.96
N LEU A 37 -27.25 20.40 -0.50
CA LEU A 37 -28.11 19.25 -0.16
C LEU A 37 -28.48 18.43 -1.40
N GLY A 38 -28.74 19.07 -2.54
CA GLY A 38 -28.99 18.38 -3.81
C GLY A 38 -27.80 17.52 -4.27
N VAL A 39 -26.58 18.07 -4.19
CA VAL A 39 -25.35 17.34 -4.52
C VAL A 39 -25.11 16.20 -3.54
N ALA A 40 -25.28 16.42 -2.24
CA ALA A 40 -25.10 15.38 -1.22
C ALA A 40 -26.06 14.19 -1.44
N TRP A 41 -27.33 14.47 -1.74
CA TRP A 41 -28.30 13.42 -2.07
C TRP A 41 -27.94 12.68 -3.36
N TYR A 42 -27.42 13.39 -4.36
CA TYR A 42 -26.99 12.81 -5.63
C TYR A 42 -25.80 11.86 -5.45
N ILE A 43 -24.79 12.23 -4.66
CA ILE A 43 -23.63 11.36 -4.36
C ILE A 43 -24.06 10.12 -3.57
N ASN A 44 -25.00 10.24 -2.64
CA ASN A 44 -25.50 9.09 -1.86
C ASN A 44 -26.31 8.08 -2.70
N LYS A 45 -26.87 8.51 -3.85
CA LYS A 45 -27.54 7.62 -4.81
C LYS A 45 -26.57 6.91 -5.76
N MET A 46 -25.29 7.27 -5.76
CA MET A 46 -24.28 6.56 -6.55
C MET A 46 -23.80 5.32 -5.78
N PRO A 47 -23.69 4.15 -6.43
CA PRO A 47 -23.08 2.98 -5.81
C PRO A 47 -21.64 3.32 -5.44
N ASN A 48 -21.29 3.21 -4.16
CA ASN A 48 -19.95 3.48 -3.67
C ASN A 48 -18.93 2.59 -4.41
N PRO A 49 -18.05 3.14 -5.28
CA PRO A 49 -17.11 2.35 -6.08
C PRO A 49 -15.97 1.75 -5.24
N PHE A 50 -15.93 2.08 -3.94
CA PHE A 50 -14.91 1.66 -2.99
C PHE A 50 -15.37 0.56 -2.02
N GLN A 51 -16.41 -0.22 -2.36
CA GLN A 51 -16.71 -1.43 -1.61
C GLN A 51 -15.95 -2.64 -2.18
N PRO A 52 -14.85 -3.10 -1.55
CA PRO A 52 -14.34 -4.44 -1.81
C PRO A 52 -15.43 -5.42 -1.39
N ARG A 53 -16.08 -6.07 -2.37
CA ARG A 53 -16.92 -7.24 -2.09
C ARG A 53 -16.04 -8.25 -1.36
N PRO A 54 -16.37 -8.68 -0.13
CA PRO A 54 -15.76 -9.86 0.42
C PRO A 54 -16.19 -11.02 -0.48
N GLN A 55 -15.29 -11.46 -1.35
CA GLN A 55 -15.39 -12.76 -1.97
C GLN A 55 -15.28 -13.78 -0.83
N ALA A 56 -16.44 -14.21 -0.33
CA ALA A 56 -16.54 -15.38 0.53
C ALA A 56 -16.16 -16.59 -0.31
N VAL A 57 -14.85 -16.88 -0.39
CA VAL A 57 -14.38 -18.22 -0.71
C VAL A 57 -14.83 -19.07 0.47
N LYS A 58 -15.96 -19.75 0.32
CA LYS A 58 -16.34 -20.86 1.18
C LYS A 58 -15.33 -21.99 0.89
N PRO A 59 -14.50 -22.42 1.85
CA PRO A 59 -13.85 -23.71 1.73
C PRO A 59 -14.91 -24.76 2.05
N ASP A 60 -15.27 -25.59 1.09
CA ASP A 60 -16.05 -26.79 1.38
C ASP A 60 -15.27 -27.66 2.38
N PRO A 61 -15.86 -28.01 3.54
CA PRO A 61 -15.22 -28.94 4.46
C PRO A 61 -15.41 -30.35 3.89
N VAL A 62 -14.34 -30.94 3.36
CA VAL A 62 -14.29 -32.38 3.08
C VAL A 62 -14.30 -33.10 4.42
N LYS A 63 -15.48 -33.55 4.81
CA LYS A 63 -15.79 -34.44 5.91
C LYS A 63 -15.05 -35.78 5.71
N PRO A 64 -14.20 -36.24 6.64
CA PRO A 64 -13.64 -37.58 6.59
C PRO A 64 -14.70 -38.58 7.09
N ALA A 65 -15.16 -39.47 6.23
CA ALA A 65 -15.91 -40.65 6.64
C ALA A 65 -14.90 -41.76 7.04
N PRO A 66 -14.99 -42.35 8.24
CA PRO A 66 -14.10 -43.43 8.69
C PRO A 66 -14.45 -44.73 7.96
N ALA A 67 -13.46 -45.36 7.31
CA ALA A 67 -13.56 -46.74 6.86
C ALA A 67 -12.88 -47.64 7.90
N GLU A 68 -13.72 -48.46 8.51
CA GLU A 68 -13.44 -49.46 9.52
C GLU A 68 -12.60 -50.62 8.97
N VAL A 69 -11.86 -51.24 9.88
CA VAL A 69 -10.79 -52.21 9.67
C VAL A 69 -11.34 -53.59 9.29
N ALA A 70 -10.78 -54.22 8.25
CA ALA A 70 -10.73 -55.69 8.14
C ALA A 70 -9.52 -56.16 7.29
N LYS A 71 -8.58 -56.83 7.95
CA LYS A 71 -7.58 -57.77 7.40
C LYS A 71 -8.15 -59.20 7.55
N PRO A 72 -7.54 -60.32 7.06
CA PRO A 72 -6.38 -60.51 6.15
C PRO A 72 -6.59 -61.63 5.08
N ALA A 73 -5.72 -61.72 4.06
CA ALA A 73 -5.21 -63.01 3.53
C ALA A 73 -4.04 -62.78 2.56
N ALA A 74 -3.01 -63.60 2.71
CA ALA A 74 -1.71 -63.54 2.04
C ALA A 74 -1.75 -63.93 0.56
N LYS A 75 -0.81 -63.40 -0.23
CA LYS A 75 0.04 -64.13 -1.19
C LYS A 75 1.18 -63.26 -1.71
N ASP A 76 2.34 -63.89 -1.80
CA ASP A 76 3.67 -63.39 -2.12
C ASP A 76 3.79 -62.66 -3.46
N GLY A 77 4.71 -61.67 -3.52
CA GLY A 77 5.02 -60.96 -4.76
C GLY A 77 6.05 -59.85 -4.60
N LYS A 78 7.32 -60.25 -4.48
CA LYS A 78 8.57 -59.50 -4.66
C LYS A 78 8.50 -58.21 -5.52
N THR A 79 9.21 -57.17 -5.04
CA THR A 79 10.10 -56.23 -5.77
C THR A 79 9.72 -54.74 -5.72
N ALA A 80 10.77 -53.94 -5.48
CA ALA A 80 10.95 -52.50 -5.72
C ALA A 80 10.49 -51.52 -4.62
N GLU A 81 11.27 -51.52 -3.54
CA GLU A 81 11.55 -50.34 -2.73
C GLU A 81 12.19 -49.24 -3.61
N ILE A 82 11.39 -48.28 -4.06
CA ILE A 82 11.90 -47.04 -4.67
C ILE A 82 11.92 -45.97 -3.59
N LYS A 83 12.98 -45.98 -2.77
CA LYS A 83 13.44 -44.76 -2.11
C LYS A 83 14.14 -43.93 -3.19
N PRO A 84 13.73 -42.68 -3.45
CA PRO A 84 14.51 -41.81 -4.33
C PRO A 84 15.86 -41.55 -3.62
N ARG A 85 16.90 -42.22 -4.11
CA ARG A 85 18.29 -41.89 -3.78
C ARG A 85 18.58 -40.58 -4.50
N PHE A 86 18.62 -39.50 -3.74
CA PHE A 86 19.19 -38.23 -4.17
C PHE A 86 20.69 -38.45 -4.40
N ASP A 87 21.09 -38.62 -5.67
CA ASP A 87 22.50 -38.56 -6.09
C ASP A 87 22.96 -37.10 -6.10
N PHE A 88 23.31 -36.59 -4.92
CA PHE A 88 23.66 -35.18 -4.73
C PHE A 88 25.16 -34.88 -4.71
N TYR A 89 26.04 -35.89 -4.77
CA TYR A 89 27.49 -35.64 -4.71
C TYR A 89 28.28 -36.63 -5.54
N LYS A 90 28.32 -36.38 -6.84
CA LYS A 90 29.43 -36.81 -7.69
C LYS A 90 29.56 -35.82 -8.82
N ILE A 91 30.79 -35.36 -9.07
CA ILE A 91 31.25 -34.24 -9.92
C ILE A 91 31.58 -33.02 -9.02
N LEU A 92 32.83 -32.66 -8.72
CA LEU A 92 34.12 -33.02 -9.32
C LEU A 92 35.24 -32.73 -8.28
N PRO A 93 36.29 -33.58 -8.15
CA PRO A 93 37.39 -33.36 -7.22
C PRO A 93 38.39 -32.33 -7.79
N GLY A 94 38.79 -31.38 -6.93
CA GLY A 94 40.07 -30.68 -7.04
C GLY A 94 40.16 -29.59 -8.11
N VAL A 95 39.80 -28.37 -7.73
CA VAL A 95 40.65 -27.19 -7.98
C VAL A 95 40.52 -26.27 -6.76
N GLU A 96 41.42 -26.42 -5.79
CA GLU A 96 41.72 -25.34 -4.84
C GLU A 96 42.49 -24.27 -5.62
N GLU A 97 41.77 -23.28 -6.16
CA GLU A 97 42.38 -21.99 -6.43
C GLU A 97 42.35 -21.18 -5.13
N PRO A 98 43.48 -20.60 -4.68
CA PRO A 98 43.48 -19.77 -3.50
C PRO A 98 42.65 -18.51 -3.79
N ALA A 99 41.39 -18.53 -3.39
CA ALA A 99 40.56 -17.34 -3.36
C ALA A 99 41.25 -16.31 -2.47
N THR A 100 41.84 -15.29 -3.10
CA THR A 100 42.40 -14.12 -2.44
C THR A 100 41.35 -13.62 -1.43
N GLU A 101 41.76 -13.30 -0.19
CA GLU A 101 40.86 -12.87 0.90
C GLU A 101 39.89 -11.73 0.50
N GLN A 102 40.21 -11.00 -0.58
CA GLN A 102 39.40 -9.98 -1.21
C GLN A 102 38.11 -10.53 -1.85
N GLN A 103 38.16 -11.65 -2.57
CA GLN A 103 36.97 -12.26 -3.21
C GLN A 103 36.06 -12.96 -2.20
N LEU A 104 36.62 -13.47 -1.10
CA LEU A 104 35.84 -14.02 0.02
C LEU A 104 35.16 -12.93 0.86
N ARG A 105 35.76 -11.73 0.96
CA ARG A 105 35.12 -10.56 1.59
C ARG A 105 34.00 -9.98 0.73
N GLU A 106 34.15 -10.00 -0.60
CA GLU A 106 33.12 -9.55 -1.56
C GLU A 106 31.91 -10.49 -1.60
N THR A 107 32.10 -11.81 -1.55
CA THR A 107 30.98 -12.78 -1.49
C THR A 107 30.28 -12.83 -0.12
N LYS A 108 30.99 -12.56 0.98
CA LYS A 108 30.39 -12.49 2.33
C LYS A 108 29.67 -11.17 2.60
N ALA A 109 29.97 -10.11 1.84
CA ALA A 109 29.23 -8.85 1.85
C ALA A 109 27.93 -8.88 1.01
N ALA A 110 27.79 -9.86 0.11
CA ALA A 110 26.69 -9.94 -0.86
C ALA A 110 25.41 -10.66 -0.36
N SER A 111 25.42 -11.22 0.85
CA SER A 111 24.24 -11.89 1.44
C SER A 111 23.71 -11.15 2.68
N LYS A 112 23.68 -9.82 2.62
CA LYS A 112 23.00 -9.02 3.63
C LYS A 112 21.49 -9.14 3.37
N GLU A 113 20.83 -10.02 4.11
CA GLU A 113 19.37 -10.14 4.06
C GLU A 113 18.76 -8.79 4.46
N SER A 114 18.16 -8.12 3.49
CA SER A 114 17.57 -6.80 3.66
C SER A 114 16.09 -6.96 3.99
N PHE A 115 15.68 -6.52 5.18
CA PHE A 115 14.29 -6.57 5.58
C PHE A 115 13.57 -5.26 5.26
N TYR A 116 12.39 -5.35 4.67
CA TYR A 116 11.56 -4.20 4.33
C TYR A 116 10.20 -4.32 5.00
N LEU A 117 9.62 -3.18 5.36
CA LEU A 117 8.21 -3.08 5.76
C LEU A 117 7.42 -2.43 4.64
N GLN A 118 6.44 -3.11 4.08
CA GLN A 118 5.49 -2.53 3.14
C GLN A 118 4.29 -1.98 3.91
N ALA A 119 4.12 -0.65 3.92
CA ALA A 119 3.01 0.02 4.59
C ALA A 119 1.74 0.13 3.72
N GLY A 120 1.88 -0.08 2.40
CA GLY A 120 0.72 -0.04 1.51
C GLY A 120 1.08 -0.27 0.05
N ALA A 121 0.06 -0.53 -0.77
CA ALA A 121 0.15 -0.60 -2.21
C ALA A 121 -1.08 0.08 -2.81
N PHE A 122 -0.87 1.15 -3.58
CA PHE A 122 -1.93 1.99 -4.14
C PHE A 122 -1.90 1.93 -5.67
N GLN A 123 -3.06 2.07 -6.32
CA GLN A 123 -3.12 2.23 -7.77
C GLN A 123 -2.84 3.68 -8.20
N ASN A 124 -3.16 4.65 -7.33
CA ASN A 124 -2.95 6.07 -7.58
C ASN A 124 -1.61 6.52 -6.97
N ALA A 125 -0.82 7.29 -7.73
CA ALA A 125 0.42 7.89 -7.22
C ALA A 125 0.20 8.87 -6.06
N PRO A 126 -0.81 9.78 -6.11
CA PRO A 126 -1.04 10.73 -5.01
C PRO A 126 -1.35 10.07 -3.66
N ASP A 127 -2.05 8.93 -3.66
CA ASP A 127 -2.38 8.21 -2.43
C ASP A 127 -1.13 7.63 -1.77
N ALA A 128 -0.20 7.11 -2.58
CA ALA A 128 1.09 6.61 -2.10
C ALA A 128 1.97 7.74 -1.55
N ASP A 129 1.98 8.90 -2.21
CA ASP A 129 2.71 10.09 -1.76
C ASP A 129 2.13 10.66 -0.46
N ASN A 130 0.80 10.69 -0.34
CA ASN A 130 0.13 11.08 0.90
C ASN A 130 0.52 10.18 2.07
N LEU A 131 0.58 8.86 1.86
CA LEU A 131 1.04 7.94 2.91
C LEU A 131 2.53 8.18 3.24
N LYS A 132 3.39 8.35 2.23
CA LYS A 132 4.80 8.68 2.43
C LYS A 132 4.97 9.97 3.24
N ALA A 133 4.19 11.02 2.95
CA ALA A 133 4.21 12.28 3.68
C ALA A 133 3.78 12.07 5.15
N ARG A 134 2.70 11.32 5.39
CA ARG A 134 2.26 10.97 6.75
C ARG A 134 3.33 10.20 7.53
N LEU A 135 4.03 9.27 6.87
CA LEU A 135 5.14 8.54 7.45
C LEU A 135 6.31 9.47 7.77
N ALA A 136 6.64 10.40 6.88
CA ALA A 136 7.70 11.38 7.13
C ALA A 136 7.38 12.29 8.33
N LEU A 137 6.11 12.66 8.54
CA LEU A 137 5.68 13.47 9.68
C LEU A 137 5.88 12.77 11.04
N ILE A 138 5.81 11.44 11.07
CA ILE A 138 6.12 10.64 12.28
C ILE A 138 7.59 10.22 12.35
N GLY A 139 8.45 10.81 11.52
CA GLY A 139 9.89 10.53 11.48
C GLY A 139 10.28 9.23 10.77
N MET A 140 9.33 8.61 10.05
CA MET A 140 9.56 7.35 9.34
C MET A 140 9.92 7.60 7.87
N GLN A 141 11.06 7.06 7.43
CA GLN A 141 11.48 7.14 6.04
C GLN A 141 10.80 6.05 5.20
N ALA A 142 10.03 6.48 4.21
CA ALA A 142 9.35 5.61 3.27
C ALA A 142 9.67 5.98 1.82
N SER A 143 9.77 4.95 0.97
CA SER A 143 10.00 5.04 -0.47
C SER A 143 8.80 4.50 -1.23
N VAL A 144 8.42 5.19 -2.31
CA VAL A 144 7.38 4.73 -3.22
C VAL A 144 8.05 4.02 -4.39
N GLN A 145 7.73 2.74 -4.58
CA GLN A 145 8.19 1.97 -5.71
C GLN A 145 7.03 1.70 -6.66
N THR A 146 7.18 2.18 -7.89
CA THR A 146 6.24 1.90 -8.98
C THR A 146 6.59 0.55 -9.59
N THR A 147 5.65 -0.38 -9.56
CA THR A 147 5.79 -1.71 -10.16
C THR A 147 4.61 -1.98 -11.07
N THR A 148 4.88 -2.38 -12.31
CA THR A 148 3.85 -2.77 -13.27
C THR A 148 3.66 -4.27 -13.16
N LEU A 149 2.49 -4.69 -12.68
CA LEU A 149 2.12 -6.10 -12.65
C LEU A 149 1.45 -6.48 -13.98
N PRO A 150 1.82 -7.62 -14.60
CA PRO A 150 1.26 -8.04 -15.89
C PRO A 150 -0.26 -8.01 -15.95
N ASP A 151 -0.93 -8.47 -14.89
CA ASP A 151 -2.39 -8.62 -14.87
C ASP A 151 -3.13 -7.51 -14.10
N ARG A 152 -2.41 -6.68 -13.34
CA ARG A 152 -3.00 -5.75 -12.37
C ARG A 152 -2.65 -4.28 -12.60
N GLY A 153 -1.94 -3.97 -13.68
CA GLY A 153 -1.56 -2.61 -14.04
C GLY A 153 -0.46 -2.03 -13.13
N VAL A 154 -0.38 -0.71 -13.07
CA VAL A 154 0.66 0.01 -12.32
C VAL A 154 0.25 0.12 -10.85
N TRP A 155 1.15 -0.28 -9.96
CA TRP A 155 0.99 -0.16 -8.51
C TRP A 155 2.14 0.63 -7.90
N HIS A 156 1.81 1.49 -6.94
CA HIS A 156 2.72 2.29 -6.15
C HIS A 156 2.81 1.69 -4.74
N ARG A 157 3.91 0.98 -4.46
CA ARG A 157 4.15 0.32 -3.18
C ARG A 157 4.97 1.21 -2.27
N VAL A 158 4.45 1.50 -1.08
CA VAL A 158 5.15 2.31 -0.06
C VAL A 158 5.92 1.35 0.85
N ARG A 159 7.25 1.41 0.81
CA ARG A 159 8.17 0.57 1.61
C ARG A 159 9.03 1.39 2.54
N LEU A 160 9.34 0.85 3.71
CA LEU A 160 10.26 1.40 4.70
C LEU A 160 11.44 0.45 4.93
N GLY A 161 12.58 1.02 5.31
CA GLY A 161 13.83 0.26 5.42
C GLY A 161 14.52 0.09 4.07
N PRO A 162 15.78 -0.35 4.08
CA PRO A 162 16.17 -1.65 4.61
C PRO A 162 16.48 -1.64 6.11
N TYR A 163 15.92 -2.60 6.84
CA TYR A 163 16.23 -2.89 8.24
C TYR A 163 17.25 -4.02 8.31
N GLY A 164 18.23 -3.88 9.21
CA GLY A 164 19.31 -4.86 9.38
C GLY A 164 18.98 -5.99 10.36
N SER A 165 17.92 -5.83 11.16
CA SER A 165 17.49 -6.81 12.16
C SER A 165 15.96 -6.93 12.19
N VAL A 166 15.49 -8.11 12.61
CA VAL A 166 14.06 -8.37 12.80
C VAL A 166 13.52 -7.61 14.01
N GLU A 167 14.35 -7.37 15.03
CA GLU A 167 14.00 -6.60 16.23
C GLU A 167 13.67 -5.14 15.89
N GLU A 168 14.51 -4.48 15.08
CA GLU A 168 14.30 -3.10 14.62
C GLU A 168 13.02 -2.99 13.77
N LEU A 169 12.79 -4.00 12.94
CA LEU A 169 11.59 -4.10 12.12
C LEU A 169 10.33 -4.23 12.97
N ASN A 170 10.34 -5.08 14.00
CA ASN A 170 9.19 -5.26 14.89
C ASN A 170 8.88 -3.98 15.68
N ARG A 171 9.90 -3.30 16.22
CA ARG A 171 9.72 -1.99 16.89
C ARG A 171 9.12 -0.95 15.97
N THR A 172 9.59 -0.90 14.73
CA THR A 172 9.07 0.01 13.72
C THR A 172 7.62 -0.31 13.39
N ARG A 173 7.32 -1.58 13.13
CA ARG A 173 5.96 -2.07 12.88
C ARG A 173 5.01 -1.69 14.02
N ASP A 174 5.42 -1.85 15.27
CA ASP A 174 4.59 -1.48 16.42
C ASP A 174 4.32 0.03 16.46
N THR A 175 5.32 0.84 16.12
CA THR A 175 5.19 2.30 16.04
C THR A 175 4.22 2.70 14.93
N LEU A 176 4.33 2.08 13.77
CA LEU A 176 3.42 2.29 12.64
C LEU A 176 1.99 1.88 12.98
N LYS A 177 1.83 0.72 13.64
CA LYS A 177 0.53 0.23 14.09
C LYS A 177 -0.13 1.16 15.11
N LYS A 178 0.64 1.73 16.06
CA LYS A 178 0.15 2.74 17.01
C LYS A 178 -0.33 4.02 16.32
N ASN A 179 0.24 4.35 15.16
CA ASN A 179 -0.16 5.48 14.33
C ASN A 179 -1.22 5.10 13.26
N GLY A 180 -1.82 3.91 13.36
CA GLY A 180 -2.88 3.45 12.46
C GLY A 180 -2.39 3.04 11.07
N VAL A 181 -1.10 2.74 10.91
CA VAL A 181 -0.52 2.26 9.64
C VAL A 181 -0.22 0.77 9.75
N ASP A 182 -0.92 -0.04 8.97
CA ASP A 182 -0.65 -1.46 8.85
C ASP A 182 0.58 -1.72 7.98
N THR A 183 1.37 -2.74 8.34
CA THR A 183 2.57 -3.10 7.59
C THR A 183 2.71 -4.61 7.38
N THR A 184 3.19 -4.96 6.19
CA THR A 184 3.59 -6.32 5.80
C THR A 184 5.11 -6.42 5.78
N LEU A 185 5.66 -7.45 6.43
CA LEU A 185 7.09 -7.76 6.37
C LEU A 185 7.44 -8.38 5.01
N ILE A 186 8.49 -7.88 4.37
CA ILE A 186 9.07 -8.44 3.16
C ILE A 186 10.56 -8.67 3.39
N LYS A 187 10.98 -9.92 3.30
CA LYS A 187 12.40 -10.29 3.30
C LYS A 187 12.88 -10.28 1.85
N VAL A 188 13.72 -9.32 1.49
CA VAL A 188 14.34 -9.27 0.17
C VAL A 188 15.75 -9.84 0.30
N ARG A 189 16.00 -10.94 -0.41
CA ARG A 189 17.34 -11.46 -0.58
C ARG A 189 17.88 -10.83 -1.85
N ASP A 190 18.94 -10.02 -1.74
CA ASP A 190 19.59 -9.35 -2.88
C ASP A 190 20.33 -10.38 -3.79
N ALA A 191 19.61 -11.38 -4.30
CA ALA A 191 20.12 -12.44 -5.17
C ALA A 191 19.63 -12.32 -6.62
N ASP A 192 18.70 -11.40 -6.90
CA ASP A 192 18.13 -11.16 -8.23
C ASP A 192 18.64 -9.82 -8.76
N ARG A 193 19.88 -9.78 -9.24
CA ARG A 193 20.40 -8.68 -10.05
C ARG A 193 20.97 -9.21 -11.35
#